data_AF-A0A087TLQ4-F1
#
_entry.id   AF-A0A087TLQ4-F1
#
_cell.length_a   1.000
_cell.length_b   1.000
_cell.length_c   1.000
_cell.angle_alpha   90.00
_cell.angle_beta   90.00
_cell.angle_gamma   90.00
#
_symmetry.space_group_name_H-M   'P 1'
#
loop_
_entity.id
_entity.type
_entity.pdbx_description
1 polymer ?
#
loop_
_entity_poly.entity_id
_entity_poly.type
_entity_poly.pdbx_seq_one_letter_code
_entity_poly.pdbx_strand_id
1 'polypeptide(L)' 'MMFEGKHIHYSPVNKKPLCSYSAKLCKQRRINGYAFCIRHILEDKSAPFKQCAHVARYNKQKCTNPIPSNENR' A
#
# COMPACT_ATOMS: atom_id res chain seq x y z
N MET A 1 9.99 15.25 -0.92
CA MET A 1 9.17 15.17 -2.14
C MET A 1 8.05 14.19 -1.87
N MET A 2 6.79 14.61 -1.99
CA MET A 2 5.63 13.75 -1.77
C MET A 2 5.52 12.79 -2.97
N PHE A 3 5.56 11.48 -2.74
CA PHE A 3 5.41 10.52 -3.84
C PHE A 3 3.97 10.57 -4.35
N GLU A 4 3.73 11.09 -5.56
CA GLU A 4 2.36 11.23 -6.10
C GLU A 4 1.81 9.93 -6.72
N GLY A 5 2.70 8.98 -7.01
CA GLY A 5 2.38 7.71 -7.65
C GLY A 5 2.17 7.82 -9.17
N LYS A 6 2.01 6.68 -9.85
CA LYS A 6 1.94 6.63 -11.33
C LYS A 6 0.51 6.65 -11.87
N HIS A 7 -0.43 6.00 -11.18
CA HIS A 7 -1.83 5.89 -11.61
C HIS A 7 -2.80 6.69 -10.73
N ILE A 8 -2.63 8.01 -10.74
CA ILE A 8 -3.51 8.92 -10.02
C ILE A 8 -4.90 8.89 -10.65
N HIS A 9 -5.91 8.57 -9.85
CA HIS A 9 -7.31 8.61 -10.25
C HIS A 9 -8.18 8.97 -9.06
N TYR A 10 -9.41 9.38 -9.33
CA TYR A 10 -10.31 9.95 -8.33
C TYR A 10 -11.56 9.11 -8.17
N SER A 11 -12.14 9.14 -6.97
CA SER A 11 -13.43 8.50 -6.73
C SER A 11 -14.54 9.24 -7.48
N PRO A 12 -15.45 8.53 -8.18
CA PRO A 12 -16.57 9.17 -8.86
C PRO A 12 -17.58 9.80 -7.87
N VAL A 13 -17.58 9.37 -6.61
CA VAL A 13 -18.56 9.82 -5.60
C VAL A 13 -18.16 11.14 -4.95
N ASN A 14 -16.88 11.28 -4.60
CA ASN A 14 -16.40 12.42 -3.79
C ASN A 14 -15.19 13.15 -4.40
N LYS A 15 -14.77 12.78 -5.62
CA LYS A 15 -13.61 13.34 -6.33
C LYS A 15 -12.31 13.34 -5.51
N LYS A 16 -12.20 12.51 -4.47
CA LYS A 16 -10.96 12.36 -3.69
C LYS A 16 -9.99 11.42 -4.38
N PRO A 17 -8.68 11.67 -4.27
CA PRO A 17 -7.67 10.84 -4.89
C PRO A 17 -7.63 9.43 -4.27
N LEU A 18 -7.53 8.42 -5.14
CA LEU A 18 -7.47 7.00 -4.81
C LEU A 18 -6.05 6.46 -4.99
N CYS A 19 -5.83 5.22 -4.55
CA CYS A 19 -4.54 4.56 -4.54
C CYS A 19 -3.85 4.59 -5.92
N SER A 20 -2.64 5.15 -5.98
CA SER A 20 -1.87 5.31 -7.23
C SER A 20 -1.06 4.09 -7.66
N TYR A 21 -1.56 2.88 -7.39
CA TYR A 21 -0.80 1.63 -7.60
C TYR A 21 -0.36 1.45 -9.05
N SER A 22 0.94 1.19 -9.26
CA SER A 22 1.54 1.22 -10.58
C SER A 22 1.11 0.07 -11.49
N ALA A 23 0.76 -1.11 -10.95
CA ALA A 23 0.44 -2.26 -11.81
C ALA A 23 -1.03 -2.32 -12.26
N LYS A 24 -1.97 -1.79 -11.47
CA LYS A 24 -3.40 -1.78 -11.83
C LYS A 24 -4.17 -0.67 -11.13
N LEU A 25 -5.29 -0.29 -11.71
CA LEU A 25 -6.22 0.68 -11.13
C LEU A 25 -6.77 0.17 -9.79
N CYS A 26 -6.40 0.84 -8.69
CA CYS A 26 -6.84 0.46 -7.36
C CYS A 26 -7.86 1.46 -6.81
N LYS A 27 -9.13 1.05 -6.74
CA LYS A 27 -10.24 1.89 -6.26
C LYS A 27 -10.25 2.14 -4.73
N GLN A 28 -9.18 1.75 -4.02
CA GLN A 28 -9.07 1.92 -2.57
C GLN A 28 -8.61 3.33 -2.21
N ARG A 29 -9.01 3.81 -1.03
CA ARG A 29 -8.55 5.12 -0.53
C ARG A 29 -7.06 5.08 -0.17
N ARG A 30 -6.41 6.21 -0.40
CA ARG A 30 -5.04 6.47 0.05
C ARG A 30 -4.98 6.54 1.58
N ILE A 31 -3.86 6.11 2.15
CA ILE A 31 -3.54 6.37 3.56
C ILE A 31 -3.23 7.86 3.68
N ASN A 32 -3.58 8.45 4.83
CA ASN A 32 -3.32 9.85 5.08
C ASN A 32 -1.81 10.15 4.96
N GLY A 33 -1.45 11.14 4.14
CA GLY A 33 -0.06 11.49 3.85
C GLY A 33 0.65 10.65 2.78
N TYR A 34 -0.01 9.65 2.18
CA TYR A 34 0.59 8.77 1.16
C TYR A 34 -0.24 8.73 -0.13
N ALA A 35 0.38 8.29 -1.24
CA ALA A 35 -0.31 8.06 -2.52
C ALA A 35 -0.99 6.69 -2.65
N PHE A 36 -0.82 5.80 -1.67
CA PHE A 36 -1.23 4.39 -1.76
C PHE A 36 -2.20 3.99 -0.64
N CYS A 37 -3.02 2.98 -0.91
CA CYS A 37 -3.82 2.33 0.14
C CYS A 37 -2.97 1.41 0.99
N ILE A 38 -3.51 0.92 2.11
CA ILE A 38 -2.78 0.01 3.00
C ILE A 38 -2.20 -1.21 2.26
N ARG A 39 -2.92 -1.81 1.30
CA ARG A 39 -2.41 -2.99 0.57
C ARG A 39 -1.24 -2.69 -0.37
N HIS A 40 -1.13 -1.47 -0.87
CA HIS A 40 -0.11 -1.08 -1.85
C HIS A 40 0.91 -0.09 -1.28
N ILE A 41 0.88 0.16 0.03
CA ILE A 41 1.78 1.11 0.70
C ILE A 41 3.25 0.71 0.56
N LEU A 42 3.53 -0.59 0.35
CA LEU A 42 4.87 -1.13 0.12
C LEU A 42 5.49 -0.68 -1.22
N GLU A 43 4.71 -0.08 -2.13
CA GLU A 43 5.24 0.55 -3.34
C GLU A 43 5.93 1.88 -3.04
N ASP A 44 5.54 2.56 -1.95
CA ASP A 44 6.24 3.74 -1.45
C ASP A 44 7.36 3.33 -0.51
N LYS A 45 8.61 3.39 -1.00
CA LYS A 45 9.79 3.07 -0.18
C LYS A 45 10.05 4.09 0.94
N SER A 46 9.40 5.26 0.88
CA SER A 46 9.48 6.28 1.93
C SER A 46 8.51 5.99 3.09
N ALA A 47 7.53 5.11 2.89
CA ALA A 47 6.54 4.80 3.90
C ALA A 47 7.13 3.91 5.00
N PRO A 48 6.78 4.13 6.28
CA PRO A 48 7.23 3.33 7.42
C PRO A 48 6.43 2.02 7.51
N PHE A 49 6.33 1.31 6.40
CA PHE A 49 5.68 0.02 6.30
C PHE A 49 6.63 -0.99 5.66
N LYS A 50 6.56 -2.23 6.11
CA LYS A 50 7.32 -3.36 5.56
C LYS A 50 6.39 -4.56 5.36
N GLN A 51 6.80 -5.49 4.50
CA GLN A 51 6.09 -6.76 4.35
C GLN A 51 6.25 -7.58 5.64
N CYS A 52 5.16 -8.20 6.10
CA CYS A 52 5.19 -9.14 7.21
C CYS A 52 6.20 -10.26 6.96
N ALA A 53 7.02 -10.56 7.97
CA ALA A 53 8.07 -11.57 7.88
C ALA A 53 7.53 -12.99 8.11
N HIS A 54 6.30 -13.11 8.60
CA HIS A 54 5.64 -14.39 8.82
C HIS A 54 5.66 -15.28 7.59
N VAL A 55 6.09 -16.53 7.79
CA VAL A 55 6.05 -17.59 6.79
C VAL A 55 5.10 -18.67 7.30
N ALA A 56 4.05 -18.93 6.54
CA ALA A 56 3.07 -19.93 6.90
C ALA A 56 3.70 -21.34 6.91
N ARG A 57 3.52 -22.08 8.00
CA ARG A 57 4.18 -23.39 8.21
C ARG A 57 3.72 -24.47 7.21
N TYR A 58 2.46 -24.41 6.78
CA TYR A 58 1.85 -25.45 5.96
C TYR A 58 2.26 -25.40 4.48
N ASN A 59 2.46 -24.20 3.92
CA ASN A 59 2.78 -24.00 2.49
C ASN A 59 4.07 -23.21 2.25
N LYS A 60 4.80 -22.84 3.30
CA LYS A 60 5.99 -21.96 3.25
C LYS A 60 5.73 -20.62 2.55
N GLN A 61 4.48 -20.16 2.46
CA GLN A 61 4.13 -18.90 1.81
C GLN A 61 4.45 -17.72 2.74
N LYS A 62 5.18 -16.74 2.21
CA LYS A 62 5.44 -15.47 2.91
C LYS A 62 4.16 -14.65 2.97
N CYS A 63 3.89 -14.06 4.12
CA CYS A 63 2.78 -13.14 4.27
C CYS A 63 2.97 -11.92 3.35
N THR A 64 1.94 -11.53 2.61
CA THR A 64 1.97 -10.35 1.72
C THR A 64 1.39 -9.10 2.39
N ASN A 65 0.97 -9.20 3.65
CA ASN A 65 0.38 -8.08 4.36
C ASN A 65 1.45 -7.05 4.74
N PRO A 66 1.20 -5.75 4.52
CA PRO A 66 2.01 -4.68 5.07
C PRO A 66 1.78 -4.57 6.57
N ILE A 67 2.86 -4.39 7.31
CA ILE A 67 2.89 -4.07 8.73
C ILE A 67 3.68 -2.77 8.94
N PRO A 68 3.39 -1.99 10.00
CA PRO A 68 4.24 -0.88 10.41
C PRO A 68 5.70 -1.34 10.60
N SER A 69 6.66 -0.53 10.18
CA SER A 69 8.08 -0.89 10.24
C SER A 69 8.60 -1.06 11.67
N ASN A 70 7.96 -0.44 12.66
CA ASN A 70 8.27 -0.59 14.08
C ASN A 70 7.76 -1.91 14.70
N GLU A 71 6.86 -2.63 14.02
CA GLU A 71 6.31 -3.91 14.50
C GLU A 71 7.11 -5.10 13.96
N ASN A 72 7.10 -6.22 14.67
CA ASN A 72 7.64 -7.50 14.19
C ASN A 72 6.54 -8.55 14.18
N ARG A 73 6.19 -9.07 12.99
CA ARG A 73 5.11 -10.04 12.80
C ARG A 73 5.45 -11.09 11.76
#